data_AF-A0A3D0NXJ7-F1
#
_entry.id   AF-A0A3D0NXJ7-F1
#
_cell.length_a   1.000
_cell.length_b   1.000
_cell.length_c   1.000
_cell.angle_alpha   90.00
_cell.angle_beta   90.00
_cell.angle_gamma   90.00
#
_symmetry.space_group_name_H-M   'P 1'
#
loop_
_entity.id
_entity.type
_entity.pdbx_description
1 polymer ?
#
loop_
_entity_poly.entity_id
_entity_poly.type
_entity_poly.pdbx_seq_one_letter_code
_entity_poly.pdbx_strand_id
1 'polypeptide(L)'
;MLVASLLLISNFSIEWLVSTFELPIQNLKTRIREWFERRRLKGVQRHDAALERAQRRRELREHPIATEPPTVPIPDTIIAEPVPATIVEKPAKKTRAMKTEERIEAAEAVDEAEQKPAEEKKAEEKPEEKKVVGKEGYTLPSSELLNPAPPRIAHNDARLRDLAVLIGEKSREFNVAGTVSRYSPGPVVTTFQFKPDAGVKYARVTNLADDLCLALEAESIRIDRIPGTAHVGIEVPNQDRETIFLRDVIESPQFRKSTSPLTIALGKTISGENYVTDLAKMPHLLIAGATGAGKSVGVNSLVVSMLYKATPEDVLFIMVDPKRLELGLYADIPHLRNPIITEPKEAANALQWAVREMENRYKRLAGYAVRNIEGYNAEAKRRNAAKQFDEDGNPHEKLPYIVIIIDELADLMIQAA
;
A
#
# COMPACT_ATOMS: atom_id res chain seq x y z
N MET A 1 29.74 16.38 46.04
CA MET A 1 28.74 17.42 46.39
C MET A 1 27.97 18.01 45.20
N LEU A 2 28.49 18.09 43.97
CA LEU A 2 27.75 18.71 42.85
C LEU A 2 26.49 17.96 42.36
N VAL A 3 26.40 16.64 42.57
CA VAL A 3 25.23 15.83 42.16
C VAL A 3 23.97 16.15 42.99
N ALA A 4 24.12 16.71 44.20
CA ALA A 4 23.01 17.00 45.10
C ALA A 4 22.21 18.28 44.76
N SER A 5 22.76 19.18 43.94
CA SER A 5 22.15 20.49 43.69
C SER A 5 21.30 20.59 42.42
N LEU A 6 21.37 19.62 41.50
CA LEU A 6 20.53 19.63 40.28
C LEU A 6 19.19 18.88 40.43
N LEU A 7 19.02 18.11 41.51
CA LEU A 7 17.81 17.33 41.78
C LEU A 7 16.63 18.17 42.34
N LEU A 8 16.78 19.48 42.47
CA LEU A 8 15.77 20.38 43.04
C LEU A 8 14.98 21.22 42.00
N ILE A 9 15.17 21.01 40.70
CA ILE A 9 14.40 21.72 39.65
C ILE A 9 13.88 20.79 38.54
N SER A 10 13.15 19.73 38.92
CA SER A 10 11.97 19.23 38.17
C SER A 10 11.30 18.10 38.97
N ASN A 11 10.04 18.29 39.35
CA ASN A 11 9.36 17.44 40.32
C ASN A 11 8.67 16.23 39.65
N PHE A 12 9.36 15.09 39.54
CA PHE A 12 8.79 13.84 39.00
C PHE A 12 9.14 12.64 39.88
N SER A 13 8.24 12.30 40.82
CA SER A 13 8.40 11.14 41.70
C SER A 13 7.97 9.84 41.03
N ILE A 14 8.82 8.81 41.15
CA ILE A 14 8.59 7.46 40.62
C ILE A 14 7.45 6.72 41.36
N GLU A 15 7.09 7.16 42.58
CA GLU A 15 6.03 6.53 43.38
C GLU A 15 4.63 6.60 42.72
N TRP A 16 4.36 7.65 41.93
CA TRP A 16 3.11 7.78 41.17
C TRP A 16 2.98 6.71 40.07
N LEU A 17 4.11 6.31 39.47
CA LEU A 17 4.14 5.35 38.36
C LEU A 17 3.92 3.92 38.87
N VAL A 18 4.41 3.60 40.07
CA VAL A 18 4.23 2.27 40.70
C VAL A 18 2.80 2.10 41.25
N SER A 19 2.27 3.11 41.95
CA SER A 19 0.91 3.07 42.53
C SER A 19 -0.23 3.01 41.50
N THR A 20 0.02 3.41 40.25
CA THR A 20 -0.98 3.37 39.17
C THR A 20 -1.04 2.00 38.46
N PHE A 21 -0.03 1.13 38.64
CA PHE A 21 0.06 -0.17 37.94
C PHE A 21 -0.34 -1.40 38.78
N GLU A 22 -0.44 -1.28 40.11
CA GLU A 22 -0.86 -2.39 40.97
C GLU A 22 -2.36 -2.33 41.34
N LEU A 23 -3.22 -2.79 40.42
CA LEU A 23 -4.38 -3.68 40.67
C LEU A 23 -5.32 -3.74 39.42
N PRO A 24 -5.86 -4.92 39.03
CA PRO A 24 -5.32 -6.26 39.18
C PRO A 24 -5.26 -7.02 37.84
N ILE A 25 -4.09 -7.58 37.52
CA ILE A 25 -3.87 -8.50 36.37
C ILE A 25 -4.80 -9.74 36.44
N GLN A 26 -5.33 -10.06 37.63
CA GLN A 26 -6.34 -11.11 37.85
C GLN A 26 -7.61 -10.88 36.99
N ASN A 27 -8.10 -9.63 36.87
CA ASN A 27 -9.29 -9.31 36.08
C ASN A 27 -9.08 -9.44 34.57
N LEU A 28 -7.83 -9.36 34.09
CA LEU A 28 -7.51 -9.51 32.68
C LEU A 28 -7.50 -11.00 32.28
N LYS A 29 -6.96 -11.88 33.13
CA LYS A 29 -6.99 -13.34 32.90
C LYS A 29 -8.41 -13.90 32.91
N THR A 30 -9.30 -13.45 33.81
CA THR A 30 -10.72 -13.84 33.78
C THR A 30 -11.43 -13.32 32.54
N ARG A 31 -11.28 -12.04 32.20
CA ARG A 31 -11.87 -11.46 30.96
C ARG A 31 -11.42 -12.17 29.68
N ILE A 32 -10.14 -12.52 29.57
CA ILE A 32 -9.61 -13.28 28.43
C ILE A 32 -10.23 -14.70 28.40
N ARG A 33 -10.30 -15.38 29.55
CA ARG A 33 -10.93 -16.71 29.65
C ARG A 33 -12.41 -16.69 29.28
N GLU A 34 -13.17 -15.71 29.79
CA GLU A 34 -14.57 -15.48 29.43
C GLU A 34 -14.77 -15.13 27.95
N TRP A 35 -13.80 -14.46 27.31
CA TRP A 35 -13.86 -14.13 25.90
C TRP A 35 -13.65 -15.37 25.02
N PHE A 36 -12.71 -16.26 25.41
CA PHE A 36 -12.52 -17.56 24.76
C PHE A 36 -13.72 -18.49 24.96
N GLU A 37 -14.26 -18.59 26.18
CA GLU A 37 -15.50 -19.35 26.47
C GLU A 37 -16.68 -18.83 25.64
N ARG A 38 -16.89 -17.50 25.59
CA ARG A 38 -17.94 -16.90 24.75
C ARG A 38 -17.75 -17.16 23.25
N ARG A 39 -16.51 -17.31 22.76
CA ARG A 39 -16.23 -17.74 21.38
C ARG A 39 -16.55 -19.22 21.16
N ARG A 40 -16.21 -20.10 22.10
CA ARG A 40 -16.54 -21.54 22.06
C ARG A 40 -18.06 -21.76 22.05
N LEU A 41 -18.79 -21.13 22.98
CA LEU A 41 -20.25 -21.19 23.05
C LEU A 41 -20.93 -20.68 21.77
N LYS A 42 -20.44 -19.59 21.17
CA LYS A 42 -20.94 -19.10 19.87
C LYS A 42 -20.63 -20.05 18.70
N GLY A 43 -19.59 -20.87 18.81
CA GLY A 43 -19.29 -21.94 17.84
C GLY A 43 -20.31 -23.08 17.95
N VAL A 44 -20.55 -23.57 19.18
CA VAL A 44 -21.51 -24.65 19.46
C VAL A 44 -22.93 -24.22 19.09
N GLN A 45 -23.39 -23.04 19.51
CA GLN A 45 -24.72 -22.52 19.14
C GLN A 45 -24.93 -22.39 17.62
N ARG A 46 -23.87 -22.13 16.84
CA ARG A 46 -23.95 -22.09 15.37
C ARG A 46 -24.03 -23.48 14.75
N HIS A 47 -23.40 -24.47 15.36
CA HIS A 47 -23.47 -25.87 14.96
C HIS A 47 -24.86 -26.46 15.26
N ASP A 48 -25.39 -26.22 16.45
CA ASP A 48 -26.71 -26.71 16.86
C ASP A 48 -27.83 -26.05 16.04
N ALA A 49 -27.76 -24.73 15.82
CA ALA A 49 -28.69 -24.04 14.92
C ALA A 49 -28.55 -24.47 13.44
N ALA A 50 -27.44 -25.08 13.03
CA ALA A 50 -27.29 -25.68 11.70
C ALA A 50 -27.92 -27.08 11.64
N LEU A 51 -27.74 -27.89 12.70
CA LEU A 51 -28.40 -29.20 12.84
C LEU A 51 -29.92 -29.08 12.93
N GLU A 52 -30.43 -28.14 13.72
CA GLU A 52 -31.87 -27.88 13.87
C GLU A 52 -32.51 -27.43 12.54
N ARG A 53 -31.81 -26.61 11.75
CA ARG A 53 -32.22 -26.25 10.39
C ARG A 53 -32.15 -27.42 9.42
N ALA A 54 -31.20 -28.34 9.58
CA ALA A 54 -31.12 -29.55 8.77
C ALA A 54 -32.25 -30.54 9.11
N GLN A 55 -32.58 -30.69 10.40
CA GLN A 55 -33.71 -31.50 10.87
C GLN A 55 -35.05 -30.92 10.39
N ARG A 56 -35.31 -29.62 10.58
CA ARG A 56 -36.54 -28.97 10.09
C ARG A 56 -36.71 -29.07 8.58
N ARG A 57 -35.60 -29.02 7.80
CA ARG A 57 -35.62 -29.28 6.34
C ARG A 57 -35.87 -30.74 5.96
N ARG A 58 -35.63 -31.68 6.88
CA ARG A 58 -35.91 -33.11 6.70
C ARG A 58 -37.37 -33.41 7.02
N GLU A 59 -37.90 -32.87 8.12
CA GLU A 59 -39.32 -32.92 8.50
C GLU A 59 -40.22 -32.33 7.42
N LEU A 60 -39.90 -31.13 6.90
CA LEU A 60 -40.60 -30.50 5.76
C LEU A 60 -40.57 -31.31 4.46
N ARG A 61 -39.71 -32.32 4.37
CA ARG A 61 -39.52 -33.19 3.20
C ARG A 61 -40.15 -34.56 3.37
N GLU A 62 -40.35 -35.01 4.60
CA GLU A 62 -41.08 -36.23 4.96
C GLU A 62 -42.59 -35.97 5.14
N HIS A 63 -42.97 -34.76 5.58
CA HIS A 63 -44.36 -34.30 5.67
C HIS A 63 -44.57 -32.95 4.97
N PRO A 64 -44.72 -32.94 3.64
CA PRO A 64 -45.08 -31.74 2.90
C PRO A 64 -46.50 -31.31 3.26
N ILE A 65 -46.62 -30.14 3.92
CA ILE A 65 -47.92 -29.53 4.18
C ILE A 65 -48.48 -29.03 2.84
N ALA A 66 -49.59 -29.62 2.39
CA ALA A 66 -50.31 -29.16 1.22
C ALA A 66 -50.99 -27.82 1.54
N THR A 67 -50.44 -26.73 1.02
CA THR A 67 -51.10 -25.43 0.95
C THR A 67 -51.40 -25.12 -0.51
N GLU A 68 -52.68 -25.14 -0.88
CA GLU A 68 -53.12 -24.69 -2.20
C GLU A 68 -52.87 -23.18 -2.36
N PRO A 69 -52.36 -22.71 -3.52
CA PRO A 69 -52.15 -21.29 -3.76
C PRO A 69 -53.50 -20.57 -3.97
N PRO A 70 -53.63 -19.30 -3.53
CA PRO A 70 -54.88 -18.55 -3.70
C PRO A 70 -55.13 -18.22 -5.18
N THR A 71 -56.30 -18.63 -5.68
CA THR A 71 -56.75 -18.35 -7.04
C THR A 71 -57.22 -16.90 -7.17
N VAL A 72 -56.58 -16.12 -8.05
CA VAL A 72 -57.04 -14.78 -8.44
C VAL A 72 -57.77 -14.89 -9.78
N PRO A 73 -59.05 -14.48 -9.89
CA PRO A 73 -59.79 -14.54 -11.15
C PRO A 73 -59.39 -13.38 -12.08
N ILE A 74 -59.16 -13.69 -13.35
CA ILE A 74 -58.94 -12.73 -14.44
C ILE A 74 -60.20 -12.78 -15.35
N PRO A 75 -60.77 -11.65 -15.80
CA PRO A 75 -61.96 -11.66 -16.67
C PRO A 75 -61.63 -11.99 -18.14
N ASP A 76 -62.49 -12.79 -18.79
CA ASP A 76 -62.38 -13.19 -20.20
C ASP A 76 -62.98 -12.16 -21.18
N THR A 77 -62.14 -11.55 -22.03
CA THR A 77 -62.41 -11.11 -23.44
C THR A 77 -61.08 -10.55 -24.00
N ILE A 78 -60.60 -10.76 -25.23
CA ILE A 78 -61.23 -10.90 -26.57
C ILE A 78 -60.46 -11.95 -27.42
N ILE A 79 -61.08 -12.49 -28.49
CA ILE A 79 -60.66 -13.64 -29.30
C ILE A 79 -60.07 -13.26 -30.69
N ALA A 80 -59.01 -13.97 -31.14
CA ALA A 80 -58.53 -14.23 -32.53
C ALA A 80 -58.06 -13.04 -33.43
N GLU A 81 -57.19 -13.13 -34.46
CA GLU A 81 -56.22 -14.11 -35.07
C GLU A 81 -55.46 -13.36 -36.24
N PRO A 82 -54.55 -13.94 -37.09
CA PRO A 82 -53.33 -14.75 -36.85
C PRO A 82 -52.07 -14.33 -37.72
N VAL A 83 -50.97 -15.12 -37.59
CA VAL A 83 -49.75 -15.28 -38.46
C VAL A 83 -48.76 -14.11 -38.75
N PRO A 84 -47.47 -14.38 -39.15
CA PRO A 84 -46.72 -15.65 -39.18
C PRO A 84 -45.37 -15.64 -38.40
N ALA A 85 -44.75 -16.81 -38.27
CA ALA A 85 -43.48 -17.02 -37.56
C ALA A 85 -42.22 -16.86 -38.44
N THR A 86 -41.10 -16.44 -37.82
CA THR A 86 -39.75 -16.57 -38.38
C THR A 86 -38.76 -17.00 -37.29
N ILE A 87 -37.90 -17.97 -37.59
CA ILE A 87 -37.00 -18.64 -36.65
C ILE A 87 -35.69 -17.86 -36.51
N VAL A 88 -35.23 -17.62 -35.27
CA VAL A 88 -33.81 -17.33 -34.95
C VAL A 88 -33.44 -17.98 -33.62
N GLU A 89 -32.51 -18.93 -33.65
CA GLU A 89 -31.95 -19.56 -32.44
C GLU A 89 -30.95 -18.65 -31.72
N LYS A 90 -30.81 -18.81 -30.39
CA LYS A 90 -29.63 -18.39 -29.63
C LYS A 90 -29.17 -19.52 -28.70
N PRO A 91 -27.85 -19.71 -28.49
CA PRO A 91 -27.31 -20.92 -27.89
C PRO A 91 -27.32 -20.92 -26.35
N ALA A 92 -27.55 -22.09 -25.76
CA ALA A 92 -27.47 -22.32 -24.32
C ALA A 92 -26.06 -22.77 -23.86
N LYS A 93 -25.63 -22.28 -22.69
CA LYS A 93 -24.39 -22.71 -22.02
C LYS A 93 -24.50 -24.15 -21.51
N LYS A 94 -23.42 -24.93 -21.64
CA LYS A 94 -23.27 -26.25 -21.00
C LYS A 94 -22.57 -26.13 -19.65
N THR A 95 -23.10 -26.83 -18.65
CA THR A 95 -22.38 -27.22 -17.42
C THR A 95 -22.83 -28.63 -17.05
N ARG A 96 -21.91 -29.59 -16.84
CA ARG A 96 -22.22 -30.82 -16.10
C ARG A 96 -20.99 -31.47 -15.47
N ALA A 97 -21.23 -32.18 -14.37
CA ALA A 97 -20.29 -32.73 -13.40
C ALA A 97 -19.92 -34.22 -13.62
N MET A 98 -18.68 -34.56 -13.26
CA MET A 98 -18.24 -35.51 -12.20
C MET A 98 -18.74 -36.98 -12.10
N LYS A 99 -17.82 -37.84 -11.61
CA LYS A 99 -17.92 -39.25 -11.10
C LYS A 99 -17.95 -40.38 -12.15
N THR A 100 -17.47 -41.63 -11.89
CA THR A 100 -16.55 -42.24 -10.87
C THR A 100 -16.16 -43.68 -11.36
N GLU A 101 -14.96 -44.15 -10.99
CA GLU A 101 -14.40 -45.55 -10.91
C GLU A 101 -15.09 -46.75 -11.59
N GLU A 102 -14.32 -47.61 -12.28
CA GLU A 102 -14.10 -49.03 -11.91
C GLU A 102 -12.93 -49.70 -12.71
N ARG A 103 -12.80 -51.04 -12.66
CA ARG A 103 -11.49 -51.74 -12.70
C ARG A 103 -11.55 -53.14 -13.36
N ILE A 104 -10.51 -53.51 -14.13
CA ILE A 104 -9.72 -54.79 -14.09
C ILE A 104 -8.81 -54.99 -15.35
N GLU A 105 -7.65 -55.62 -15.11
CA GLU A 105 -6.63 -56.31 -15.94
C GLU A 105 -6.60 -56.27 -17.49
N ALA A 106 -5.37 -56.11 -18.02
CA ALA A 106 -4.67 -57.15 -18.82
C ALA A 106 -3.15 -56.85 -18.85
N ALA A 107 -2.31 -57.88 -19.03
CA ALA A 107 -0.84 -57.77 -19.02
C ALA A 107 -0.22 -58.28 -20.33
N GLU A 108 0.99 -57.79 -20.68
CA GLU A 108 2.13 -58.62 -21.12
C GLU A 108 3.41 -57.77 -21.24
N ALA A 109 4.58 -58.42 -21.25
CA ALA A 109 5.89 -57.81 -21.06
C ALA A 109 6.87 -58.12 -22.20
N VAL A 110 7.85 -57.24 -22.42
CA VAL A 110 9.12 -57.52 -23.13
C VAL A 110 10.27 -56.84 -22.40
N ASP A 111 11.47 -57.42 -22.50
CA ASP A 111 12.64 -57.30 -21.63
C ASP A 111 13.74 -56.33 -22.17
N GLU A 112 14.89 -56.32 -21.48
CA GLU A 112 16.24 -55.86 -21.85
C GLU A 112 16.81 -54.56 -21.20
N ALA A 113 17.41 -54.78 -20.03
CA ALA A 113 18.87 -54.70 -19.77
C ALA A 113 19.68 -53.38 -19.86
N GLU A 114 20.39 -53.13 -18.75
CA GLU A 114 21.75 -52.58 -18.59
C GLU A 114 22.19 -51.24 -19.23
N GLN A 115 22.50 -50.23 -18.39
CA GLN A 115 23.89 -49.88 -18.02
C GLN A 115 24.00 -48.72 -17.00
N LYS A 116 24.89 -48.88 -16.03
CA LYS A 116 25.60 -47.82 -15.26
C LYS A 116 27.07 -47.79 -15.77
N PRO A 117 27.97 -46.84 -15.40
CA PRO A 117 27.87 -45.72 -14.44
C PRO A 117 28.44 -44.37 -14.94
N ALA A 118 28.32 -43.30 -14.14
CA ALA A 118 29.43 -42.38 -13.81
C ALA A 118 29.01 -41.39 -12.70
N GLU A 119 29.87 -41.19 -11.70
CA GLU A 119 29.75 -40.09 -10.73
C GLU A 119 30.52 -38.87 -11.25
N GLU A 120 29.93 -37.68 -11.20
CA GLU A 120 30.70 -36.43 -11.13
C GLU A 120 30.31 -35.61 -9.91
N LYS A 121 31.33 -35.07 -9.24
CA LYS A 121 31.24 -34.46 -7.91
C LYS A 121 30.63 -33.07 -8.02
N LYS A 122 29.43 -32.88 -7.47
CA LYS A 122 28.81 -31.57 -7.33
C LYS A 122 29.54 -30.80 -6.23
N ALA A 123 30.40 -29.86 -6.61
CA ALA A 123 31.06 -28.97 -5.66
C ALA A 123 30.05 -28.04 -4.99
N GLU A 124 30.13 -27.88 -3.67
CA GLU A 124 29.33 -26.93 -2.91
C GLU A 124 29.92 -25.51 -3.10
N GLU A 125 29.34 -24.72 -4.00
CA GLU A 125 29.61 -23.29 -4.05
C GLU A 125 29.00 -22.60 -2.82
N LYS A 126 29.86 -22.21 -1.88
CA LYS A 126 29.51 -21.23 -0.85
C LYS A 126 29.25 -19.88 -1.52
N PRO A 127 28.20 -19.14 -1.13
CA PRO A 127 27.98 -17.80 -1.66
C PRO A 127 29.12 -16.88 -1.18
N GLU A 128 30.00 -16.47 -2.10
CA GLU A 128 30.96 -15.41 -1.81
C GLU A 128 30.21 -14.09 -1.59
N GLU A 129 30.39 -13.49 -0.40
CA GLU A 129 29.98 -12.11 -0.16
C GLU A 129 30.78 -11.20 -1.10
N LYS A 130 30.14 -10.76 -2.19
CA LYS A 130 30.71 -9.76 -3.10
C LYS A 130 31.00 -8.49 -2.29
N LYS A 131 32.28 -8.27 -1.98
CA LYS A 131 32.77 -7.01 -1.41
C LYS A 131 32.26 -5.86 -2.26
N VAL A 132 31.67 -4.86 -1.62
CA VAL A 132 31.20 -3.64 -2.29
C VAL A 132 32.42 -2.88 -2.79
N VAL A 133 32.76 -3.09 -4.07
CA VAL A 133 33.81 -2.33 -4.74
C VAL A 133 33.31 -0.90 -4.90
N GLY A 134 34.00 0.06 -4.27
CA GLY A 134 33.75 1.48 -4.49
C GLY A 134 33.91 1.82 -5.97
N LYS A 135 32.80 2.14 -6.64
CA LYS A 135 32.80 2.45 -8.08
C LYS A 135 33.13 3.92 -8.30
N GLU A 136 34.41 4.24 -8.29
CA GLU A 136 34.93 5.45 -8.91
C GLU A 136 34.35 5.57 -10.34
N GLY A 137 33.66 6.67 -10.64
CA GLY A 137 33.06 6.93 -11.95
C GLY A 137 31.56 6.67 -12.11
N TYR A 138 30.80 6.35 -11.05
CA TYR A 138 29.33 6.30 -11.16
C TYR A 138 28.74 7.69 -11.51
N THR A 139 28.00 7.76 -12.62
CA THR A 139 27.33 8.99 -13.10
C THR A 139 25.82 8.84 -12.97
N LEU A 140 25.13 9.87 -12.47
CA LEU A 140 23.67 9.89 -12.35
C LEU A 140 22.98 9.85 -13.75
N PRO A 141 21.83 9.18 -13.88
CA PRO A 141 21.12 9.08 -15.16
C PRO A 141 20.59 10.43 -15.67
N SER A 142 20.56 10.60 -17.00
CA SER A 142 19.89 11.74 -17.65
C SER A 142 18.37 11.60 -17.59
N SER A 143 17.65 12.68 -17.28
CA SER A 143 16.17 12.69 -17.27
C SER A 143 15.54 12.43 -18.64
N GLU A 144 16.33 12.43 -19.70
CA GLU A 144 15.94 12.02 -21.05
C GLU A 144 15.55 10.54 -21.16
N LEU A 145 15.99 9.69 -20.23
CA LEU A 145 15.54 8.30 -20.11
C LEU A 145 14.08 8.19 -19.63
N LEU A 146 13.44 9.30 -19.23
CA LEU A 146 12.04 9.36 -18.83
C LEU A 146 11.19 10.03 -19.92
N ASN A 147 9.97 9.53 -20.07
CA ASN A 147 9.00 10.10 -21.01
C ASN A 147 8.65 11.56 -20.63
N PRO A 148 8.72 12.52 -21.57
CA PRO A 148 8.28 13.88 -21.33
C PRO A 148 6.75 13.94 -21.16
N ALA A 149 6.28 14.89 -20.36
CA ALA A 149 4.85 15.16 -20.24
C ALA A 149 4.32 15.81 -21.54
N PRO A 150 3.12 15.45 -22.01
CA PRO A 150 2.45 16.20 -23.07
C PRO A 150 2.06 17.61 -22.59
N PRO A 151 1.76 18.55 -23.50
CA PRO A 151 1.20 19.86 -23.13
C PRO A 151 -0.09 19.69 -22.30
N ARG A 152 -0.27 20.55 -21.28
CA ARG A 152 -1.48 20.54 -20.43
C ARG A 152 -2.74 20.78 -21.25
N ILE A 153 -3.83 20.12 -20.86
CA ILE A 153 -5.14 20.29 -21.50
C ILE A 153 -5.82 21.50 -20.87
N ALA A 154 -6.28 22.45 -21.70
CA ALA A 154 -7.02 23.60 -21.19
C ALA A 154 -8.40 23.17 -20.68
N HIS A 155 -8.71 23.50 -19.42
CA HIS A 155 -10.01 23.18 -18.82
C HIS A 155 -11.16 23.97 -19.49
N ASN A 156 -12.29 23.30 -19.73
CA ASN A 156 -13.48 23.94 -20.27
C ASN A 156 -14.24 24.69 -19.16
N ASP A 157 -13.97 25.97 -19.06
CA ASP A 157 -14.47 26.86 -18.01
C ASP A 157 -16.00 27.01 -17.98
N ALA A 158 -16.69 26.76 -19.10
CA ALA A 158 -18.16 26.75 -19.14
C ALA A 158 -18.71 25.49 -18.44
N ARG A 159 -18.22 24.30 -18.80
CA ARG A 159 -18.64 23.02 -18.18
C ARG A 159 -18.40 23.00 -16.67
N LEU A 160 -17.31 23.61 -16.20
CA LEU A 160 -17.03 23.70 -14.76
C LEU A 160 -18.04 24.58 -14.01
N ARG A 161 -18.59 25.61 -14.65
CA ARG A 161 -19.67 26.43 -14.07
C ARG A 161 -20.98 25.67 -14.04
N ASP A 162 -21.32 24.97 -15.13
CA ASP A 162 -22.53 24.14 -15.20
C ASP A 162 -22.49 23.04 -14.12
N LEU A 163 -21.34 22.39 -13.94
CA LEU A 163 -21.13 21.40 -12.87
C LEU A 163 -21.21 22.02 -11.48
N ALA A 164 -20.70 23.24 -11.27
CA ALA A 164 -20.82 23.95 -9.99
C ALA A 164 -22.28 24.28 -9.63
N VAL A 165 -23.11 24.63 -10.63
CA VAL A 165 -24.56 24.83 -10.46
C VAL A 165 -25.23 23.49 -10.12
N LEU A 166 -24.96 22.44 -10.90
CA LEU A 166 -25.54 21.11 -10.71
C LEU A 166 -25.21 20.53 -9.32
N ILE A 167 -23.98 20.69 -8.82
CA ILE A 167 -23.61 20.30 -7.43
C ILE A 167 -24.50 21.00 -6.40
N GLY A 168 -24.78 22.29 -6.57
CA GLY A 168 -25.66 23.06 -5.69
C GLY A 168 -27.12 22.61 -5.75
N GLU A 169 -27.62 22.29 -6.95
CA GLU A 169 -28.97 21.78 -7.15
C GLU A 169 -29.15 20.38 -6.55
N LYS A 170 -28.23 19.45 -6.84
CA LYS A 170 -28.25 18.09 -6.27
C LYS A 170 -28.09 18.07 -4.75
N SER A 171 -27.20 18.90 -4.19
CA SER A 171 -27.11 19.06 -2.73
C SER A 171 -28.45 19.50 -2.11
N ARG A 172 -29.19 20.38 -2.78
CA ARG A 172 -30.51 20.84 -2.33
C ARG A 172 -31.58 19.74 -2.43
N GLU A 173 -31.58 18.93 -3.50
CA GLU A 173 -32.47 17.76 -3.64
C GLU A 173 -32.31 16.79 -2.44
N PHE A 174 -31.07 16.60 -1.96
CA PHE A 174 -30.76 15.79 -0.78
C PHE A 174 -30.93 16.51 0.57
N ASN A 175 -31.68 17.62 0.62
CA ASN A 175 -31.95 18.42 1.83
C ASN A 175 -30.69 19.00 2.51
N VAL A 176 -29.65 19.32 1.73
CA VAL A 176 -28.43 20.00 2.16
C VAL A 176 -28.34 21.35 1.44
N ALA A 177 -28.91 22.38 2.06
CA ALA A 177 -28.90 23.73 1.52
C ALA A 177 -27.49 24.35 1.57
N GLY A 178 -27.11 25.02 0.48
CA GLY A 178 -25.83 25.69 0.32
C GLY A 178 -25.56 26.06 -1.13
N THR A 179 -24.38 26.62 -1.39
CA THR A 179 -23.97 27.12 -2.72
C THR A 179 -22.50 26.85 -2.98
N VAL A 180 -22.13 26.55 -4.24
CA VAL A 180 -20.73 26.50 -4.65
C VAL A 180 -20.23 27.93 -4.88
N SER A 181 -19.23 28.36 -4.10
CA SER A 181 -18.73 29.74 -4.15
C SER A 181 -17.61 29.94 -5.17
N ARG A 182 -16.74 28.93 -5.34
CA ARG A 182 -15.60 28.90 -6.26
C ARG A 182 -15.31 27.47 -6.67
N TYR A 183 -14.60 27.29 -7.78
CA TYR A 183 -13.98 26.03 -8.16
C TYR A 183 -12.48 26.23 -8.43
N SER A 184 -11.71 25.16 -8.37
CA SER A 184 -10.27 25.15 -8.62
C SER A 184 -9.92 23.86 -9.36
N PRO A 185 -9.71 23.92 -10.69
CA PRO A 185 -9.42 22.74 -11.47
C PRO A 185 -7.98 22.26 -11.24
N GLY A 186 -7.83 20.96 -11.08
CA GLY A 186 -6.56 20.25 -10.95
C GLY A 186 -6.32 19.30 -12.13
N PRO A 187 -5.20 18.57 -12.13
CA PRO A 187 -4.86 17.63 -13.22
C PRO A 187 -5.79 16.40 -13.27
N VAL A 188 -6.24 15.91 -12.11
CA VAL A 188 -7.02 14.65 -11.99
C VAL A 188 -8.44 14.90 -11.45
N VAL A 189 -8.59 15.87 -10.54
CA VAL A 189 -9.85 16.26 -9.90
C VAL A 189 -10.01 17.78 -9.95
N THR A 190 -11.24 18.26 -9.91
CA THR A 190 -11.58 19.66 -9.67
C THR A 190 -12.19 19.82 -8.28
N THR A 191 -11.69 20.78 -7.50
CA THR A 191 -12.21 21.07 -6.15
C THR A 191 -13.26 22.17 -6.22
N PHE A 192 -14.49 21.87 -5.85
CA PHE A 192 -15.59 22.82 -5.72
C PHE A 192 -15.75 23.24 -4.26
N GLN A 193 -15.71 24.55 -3.98
CA GLN A 193 -15.82 25.11 -2.64
C GLN A 193 -17.30 25.31 -2.29
N PHE A 194 -17.92 24.30 -1.69
CA PHE A 194 -19.31 24.37 -1.23
C PHE A 194 -19.40 25.12 0.10
N LYS A 195 -20.26 26.12 0.17
CA LYS A 195 -20.64 26.84 1.38
C LYS A 195 -22.01 26.32 1.85
N PRO A 196 -22.08 25.56 2.96
CA PRO A 196 -23.35 25.16 3.55
C PRO A 196 -24.09 26.38 4.12
N ASP A 197 -25.42 26.35 4.07
CA ASP A 197 -26.25 27.38 4.69
C ASP A 197 -26.28 27.24 6.21
N ALA A 198 -26.69 28.32 6.90
CA ALA A 198 -26.74 28.36 8.36
C ALA A 198 -27.62 27.23 8.93
N GLY A 199 -27.06 26.48 9.89
CA GLY A 199 -27.73 25.32 10.51
C GLY A 199 -27.46 23.98 9.83
N VAL A 200 -26.87 23.94 8.63
CA VAL A 200 -26.45 22.69 7.99
C VAL A 200 -25.21 22.13 8.71
N LYS A 201 -25.33 20.91 9.24
CA LYS A 201 -24.23 20.23 9.93
C LYS A 201 -23.22 19.68 8.93
N TYR A 202 -21.93 19.84 9.20
CA TYR A 202 -20.83 19.28 8.39
C TYR A 202 -21.04 17.80 8.03
N ALA A 203 -21.46 16.98 9.00
CA ALA A 203 -21.74 15.56 8.79
C ALA A 203 -22.83 15.27 7.73
N ARG A 204 -23.79 16.18 7.50
CA ARG A 204 -24.75 16.01 6.39
C ARG A 204 -24.07 16.24 5.04
N VAL A 205 -23.17 17.21 4.95
CA VAL A 205 -22.44 17.53 3.71
C VAL A 205 -21.47 16.40 3.36
N THR A 206 -20.72 15.85 4.32
CA THR A 206 -19.83 14.71 4.06
C THR A 206 -20.57 13.44 3.64
N ASN A 207 -21.78 13.23 4.17
CA ASN A 207 -22.60 12.07 3.82
C ASN A 207 -23.22 12.16 2.41
N LEU A 208 -23.16 13.32 1.74
CA LEU A 208 -23.58 13.45 0.33
C LEU A 208 -22.63 12.77 -0.66
N ALA A 209 -21.46 12.26 -0.23
CA ALA A 209 -20.43 11.77 -1.14
C ALA A 209 -20.96 10.73 -2.13
N ASP A 210 -21.67 9.71 -1.64
CA ASP A 210 -22.23 8.64 -2.48
C ASP A 210 -23.43 9.14 -3.32
N ASP A 211 -24.31 9.95 -2.72
CA ASP A 211 -25.51 10.50 -3.37
C ASP A 211 -25.14 11.44 -4.54
N LEU A 212 -24.14 12.32 -4.34
CA LEU A 212 -23.58 13.17 -5.40
C LEU A 212 -22.78 12.35 -6.41
N CYS A 213 -22.12 11.27 -6.00
CA CYS A 213 -21.40 10.39 -6.94
C CYS A 213 -22.36 9.82 -7.98
N LEU A 214 -23.53 9.34 -7.52
CA LEU A 214 -24.60 8.85 -8.38
C LEU A 214 -25.23 9.99 -9.21
N ALA A 215 -25.54 11.13 -8.59
CA ALA A 215 -26.24 12.24 -9.25
C ALA A 215 -25.41 13.01 -10.28
N LEU A 216 -24.07 12.88 -10.24
CA LEU A 216 -23.11 13.51 -11.16
C LEU A 216 -22.43 12.50 -12.11
N GLU A 217 -22.85 11.23 -12.08
CA GLU A 217 -22.25 10.12 -12.86
C GLU A 217 -20.73 9.99 -12.67
N ALA A 218 -20.24 10.30 -11.46
CA ALA A 218 -18.82 10.28 -11.11
C ALA A 218 -18.36 8.87 -10.67
N GLU A 219 -17.08 8.58 -10.83
CA GLU A 219 -16.46 7.32 -10.36
C GLU A 219 -16.34 7.27 -8.81
N SER A 220 -15.99 8.41 -8.21
CA SER A 220 -15.94 8.64 -6.77
C SER A 220 -15.96 10.14 -6.51
N ILE A 221 -16.46 10.58 -5.35
CA ILE A 221 -16.37 11.97 -4.91
C ILE A 221 -15.81 12.00 -3.49
N ARG A 222 -14.85 12.91 -3.26
CA ARG A 222 -14.29 13.13 -1.93
C ARG A 222 -14.79 14.46 -1.37
N ILE A 223 -15.32 14.43 -0.14
CA ILE A 223 -15.85 15.61 0.56
C ILE A 223 -15.08 15.80 1.86
N ASP A 224 -14.37 16.93 2.00
CA ASP A 224 -13.59 17.24 3.20
C ASP A 224 -13.58 18.76 3.49
N ARG A 225 -13.27 19.15 4.73
CA ARG A 225 -13.17 20.56 5.13
C ARG A 225 -11.96 21.23 4.47
N ILE A 226 -12.10 22.48 4.03
CA ILE A 226 -10.96 23.30 3.58
C ILE A 226 -10.43 24.09 4.79
N PRO A 227 -9.21 23.78 5.30
CA PRO A 227 -8.67 24.43 6.50
C PRO A 227 -8.62 25.96 6.37
N GLY A 228 -8.95 26.67 7.46
CA GLY A 228 -8.97 28.14 7.49
C GLY A 228 -10.15 28.80 6.79
N THR A 229 -11.12 28.03 6.26
CA THR A 229 -12.32 28.58 5.61
C THR A 229 -13.61 27.98 6.16
N ALA A 230 -14.75 28.64 5.88
CA ALA A 230 -16.09 28.10 6.16
C ALA A 230 -16.64 27.21 5.01
N HIS A 231 -15.78 26.76 4.09
CA HIS A 231 -16.15 25.95 2.94
C HIS A 231 -15.77 24.48 3.12
N VAL A 232 -16.57 23.62 2.51
CA VAL A 232 -16.30 22.20 2.31
C VAL A 232 -15.84 22.02 0.87
N GLY A 233 -14.72 21.34 0.67
CA GLY A 233 -14.23 20.97 -0.65
C GLY A 233 -14.94 19.70 -1.12
N ILE A 234 -15.58 19.78 -2.27
CA ILE A 234 -16.13 18.65 -3.01
C ILE A 234 -15.18 18.42 -4.19
N GLU A 235 -14.38 17.36 -4.11
CA GLU A 235 -13.41 16.96 -5.12
C GLU A 235 -14.08 15.98 -6.09
N VAL A 236 -14.30 16.43 -7.33
CA VAL A 236 -14.95 15.65 -8.40
C VAL A 236 -13.90 15.29 -9.46
N PRO A 237 -13.81 14.03 -9.92
CA PRO A 237 -12.93 13.61 -11.00
C PRO A 237 -13.17 14.41 -12.29
N ASN A 238 -12.09 14.79 -12.96
CA ASN A 238 -12.19 15.37 -14.30
C ASN A 238 -12.61 14.28 -15.30
N GLN A 239 -13.37 14.67 -16.34
CA GLN A 239 -13.64 13.79 -17.49
C GLN A 239 -12.32 13.43 -18.20
N ASP A 240 -11.52 14.45 -18.50
CA ASP A 240 -10.18 14.31 -19.06
C ASP A 240 -9.14 14.39 -17.92
N ARG A 241 -8.63 13.24 -17.47
CA ARG A 241 -7.61 13.14 -16.40
C ARG A 241 -6.20 13.22 -16.98
N GLU A 242 -5.39 14.18 -16.52
CA GLU A 242 -3.98 14.26 -16.91
C GLU A 242 -3.16 13.13 -16.25
N THR A 243 -2.32 12.45 -17.04
CA THR A 243 -1.31 11.53 -16.50
C THR A 243 -0.15 12.32 -15.91
N ILE A 244 0.24 12.01 -14.67
CA ILE A 244 1.36 12.66 -13.98
C ILE A 244 2.65 11.93 -14.35
N PHE A 245 3.48 12.56 -15.19
CA PHE A 245 4.77 11.99 -15.61
C PHE A 245 5.85 12.24 -14.56
N LEU A 246 6.58 11.19 -14.18
CA LEU A 246 7.69 11.27 -13.21
C LEU A 246 8.77 12.30 -13.63
N ARG A 247 9.02 12.43 -14.94
CA ARG A 247 9.98 13.40 -15.48
C ARG A 247 9.69 14.84 -15.07
N ASP A 248 8.44 15.27 -15.15
CA ASP A 248 8.02 16.65 -14.78
C ASP A 248 8.33 16.94 -13.30
N VAL A 249 8.18 15.93 -12.44
CA VAL A 249 8.49 16.05 -11.01
C VAL A 249 10.00 16.00 -10.74
N ILE A 250 10.76 15.15 -11.44
CA ILE A 250 12.23 15.05 -11.30
C ILE A 250 12.94 16.27 -11.89
N GLU A 251 12.44 16.84 -12.99
CA GLU A 251 12.99 18.06 -13.59
C GLU A 251 12.60 19.34 -12.84
N SER A 252 11.66 19.23 -11.89
CA SER A 252 11.18 20.35 -11.09
C SER A 252 12.28 21.03 -10.25
N PRO A 253 12.19 22.36 -10.02
CA PRO A 253 13.10 23.05 -9.11
C PRO A 253 13.10 22.46 -7.69
N GLN A 254 11.96 21.96 -7.20
CA GLN A 254 11.80 21.33 -5.90
C GLN A 254 12.69 20.09 -5.77
N PHE A 255 12.64 19.19 -6.76
CA PHE A 255 13.44 17.97 -6.78
C PHE A 255 14.92 18.25 -7.02
N ARG A 256 15.23 19.07 -8.04
CA ARG A 256 16.62 19.39 -8.40
C ARG A 256 17.38 20.09 -7.27
N LYS A 257 16.77 21.06 -6.59
CA LYS A 257 17.41 21.83 -5.49
C LYS A 257 17.48 21.08 -4.15
N SER A 258 16.75 19.98 -3.97
CA SER A 258 16.87 19.18 -2.74
C SER A 258 18.29 18.64 -2.58
N THR A 259 18.80 18.59 -1.35
CA THR A 259 20.13 18.08 -1.03
C THR A 259 20.13 16.65 -0.47
N SER A 260 18.96 16.14 -0.05
CA SER A 260 18.87 14.77 0.48
C SER A 260 19.00 13.74 -0.65
N PRO A 261 19.85 12.70 -0.50
CA PRO A 261 19.87 11.58 -1.45
C PRO A 261 18.61 10.71 -1.33
N LEU A 262 17.83 10.85 -0.26
CA LEU A 262 16.55 10.18 -0.03
C LEU A 262 15.34 11.04 -0.47
N THR A 263 15.56 11.95 -1.42
CA THR A 263 14.48 12.77 -2.02
C THR A 263 13.58 11.91 -2.89
N ILE A 264 12.26 12.06 -2.72
CA ILE A 264 11.22 11.30 -3.40
C ILE A 264 10.32 12.24 -4.21
N ALA A 265 10.16 11.96 -5.50
CA ALA A 265 9.09 12.52 -6.32
C ALA A 265 7.81 11.68 -6.13
N LEU A 266 6.79 12.26 -5.48
CA LEU A 266 5.51 11.59 -5.23
C LEU A 266 4.46 11.85 -6.30
N GLY A 267 4.54 12.98 -7.02
CA GLY A 267 3.58 13.34 -8.06
C GLY A 267 3.23 14.82 -8.03
N LYS A 268 1.93 15.12 -8.12
CA LYS A 268 1.38 16.48 -8.02
C LYS A 268 0.29 16.56 -6.95
N THR A 269 0.12 17.73 -6.36
CA THR A 269 -1.02 18.04 -5.48
C THR A 269 -2.34 18.12 -6.28
N ILE A 270 -3.47 18.17 -5.58
CA ILE A 270 -4.79 18.43 -6.20
C ILE A 270 -4.82 19.75 -7.01
N SER A 271 -3.97 20.72 -6.68
CA SER A 271 -3.82 21.99 -7.41
C SER A 271 -2.85 21.91 -8.61
N GLY A 272 -2.26 20.74 -8.88
CA GLY A 272 -1.31 20.54 -9.98
C GLY A 272 0.12 21.03 -9.73
N GLU A 273 0.49 21.30 -8.47
CA GLU A 273 1.85 21.65 -8.06
C GLU A 273 2.70 20.40 -7.86
N ASN A 274 3.96 20.40 -8.30
CA ASN A 274 4.87 19.25 -8.14
C ASN A 274 5.17 19.01 -6.65
N TYR A 275 4.88 17.80 -6.18
CA TYR A 275 5.03 17.38 -4.78
C TYR A 275 6.23 16.44 -4.61
N VAL A 276 7.19 16.91 -3.82
CA VAL A 276 8.48 16.26 -3.54
C VAL A 276 8.67 16.22 -2.03
N THR A 277 9.13 15.09 -1.51
CA THR A 277 9.39 14.89 -0.08
C THR A 277 10.75 14.21 0.13
N ASP A 278 11.08 13.90 1.39
CA ASP A 278 12.37 13.37 1.81
C ASP A 278 12.15 12.25 2.84
N LEU A 279 12.60 11.02 2.51
CA LEU A 279 12.41 9.86 3.40
C LEU A 279 13.14 10.04 4.73
N ALA A 280 14.23 10.82 4.79
CA ALA A 280 14.94 11.08 6.04
C ALA A 280 14.05 11.79 7.09
N LYS A 281 13.03 12.54 6.65
CA LYS A 281 12.06 13.24 7.52
C LYS A 281 10.86 12.36 7.91
N MET A 282 10.66 11.26 7.19
CA MET A 282 9.63 10.25 7.41
C MET A 282 10.32 8.88 7.46
N PRO A 283 11.10 8.60 8.52
CA PRO A 283 12.19 7.62 8.49
C PRO A 283 11.75 6.20 8.12
N HIS A 284 10.47 5.89 8.31
CA HIS A 284 9.82 4.69 7.78
C HIS A 284 8.50 5.09 7.09
N LEU A 285 8.20 4.45 5.96
CA LEU A 285 7.00 4.68 5.15
C LEU A 285 6.25 3.37 4.99
N LEU A 286 4.94 3.37 5.31
CA LEU A 286 4.03 2.28 4.99
C LEU A 286 3.20 2.66 3.77
N ILE A 287 3.14 1.76 2.78
CA ILE A 287 2.36 1.95 1.55
C ILE A 287 1.32 0.83 1.50
N ALA A 288 0.05 1.20 1.34
CA ALA A 288 -1.06 0.27 1.21
C ALA A 288 -1.98 0.70 0.07
N GLY A 289 -2.50 -0.26 -0.67
CA GLY A 289 -3.43 -0.05 -1.77
C GLY A 289 -3.91 -1.39 -2.32
N ALA A 290 -5.13 -1.43 -2.84
CA ALA A 290 -5.65 -2.60 -3.53
C ALA A 290 -4.91 -2.84 -4.86
N THR A 291 -5.00 -4.05 -5.41
CA THR A 291 -4.50 -4.35 -6.76
C THR A 291 -5.08 -3.37 -7.78
N GLY A 292 -4.23 -2.78 -8.62
CA GLY A 292 -4.63 -1.75 -9.59
C GLY A 292 -4.66 -0.31 -9.05
N ALA A 293 -4.60 -0.09 -7.73
CA ALA A 293 -4.57 1.26 -7.14
C ALA A 293 -3.22 2.01 -7.30
N GLY A 294 -2.26 1.44 -8.03
CA GLY A 294 -0.97 2.06 -8.33
C GLY A 294 0.15 1.85 -7.30
N LYS A 295 -0.02 0.95 -6.30
CA LYS A 295 1.01 0.63 -5.28
C LYS A 295 2.40 0.48 -5.89
N SER A 296 2.52 -0.44 -6.85
CA SER A 296 3.80 -0.81 -7.47
C SER A 296 4.41 0.31 -8.32
N VAL A 297 3.58 1.09 -9.02
CA VAL A 297 4.02 2.28 -9.76
C VAL A 297 4.56 3.34 -8.78
N GLY A 298 3.92 3.50 -7.61
CA GLY A 298 4.42 4.33 -6.52
C GLY A 298 5.77 3.87 -5.97
N VAL A 299 5.94 2.56 -5.72
CA VAL A 299 7.22 1.97 -5.30
C VAL A 299 8.32 2.18 -6.34
N ASN A 300 8.01 2.00 -7.63
CA ASN A 300 8.95 2.29 -8.71
C ASN A 300 9.31 3.78 -8.78
N SER A 301 8.34 4.69 -8.57
CA SER A 301 8.60 6.14 -8.46
C SER A 301 9.54 6.47 -7.29
N LEU A 302 9.36 5.81 -6.14
CA LEU A 302 10.23 5.95 -4.96
C LEU A 302 11.68 5.52 -5.26
N VAL A 303 11.87 4.32 -5.81
CA VAL A 303 13.22 3.80 -6.14
C VAL A 303 13.89 4.66 -7.20
N VAL A 304 13.19 4.96 -8.30
CA VAL A 304 13.73 5.76 -9.40
C VAL A 304 14.08 7.18 -8.94
N SER A 305 13.29 7.80 -8.06
CA SER A 305 13.64 9.10 -7.45
C SER A 305 15.01 9.07 -6.77
N MET A 306 15.28 8.04 -5.97
CA MET A 306 16.58 7.89 -5.31
C MET A 306 17.71 7.60 -6.32
N LEU A 307 17.47 6.80 -7.36
CA LEU A 307 18.46 6.55 -8.42
C LEU A 307 18.83 7.81 -9.24
N TYR A 308 17.91 8.77 -9.38
CA TYR A 308 18.20 10.09 -9.97
C TYR A 308 18.91 11.07 -9.03
N LYS A 309 19.13 10.69 -7.77
CA LYS A 309 19.62 11.59 -6.71
C LYS A 309 20.87 11.11 -5.97
N ALA A 310 21.08 9.79 -5.93
CA ALA A 310 22.05 9.12 -5.08
C ALA A 310 22.96 8.20 -5.88
N THR A 311 24.25 8.24 -5.57
CA THR A 311 25.22 7.21 -5.99
C THR A 311 25.14 5.99 -5.05
N PRO A 312 25.75 4.84 -5.40
CA PRO A 312 25.89 3.70 -4.47
C PRO A 312 26.62 4.03 -3.15
N GLU A 313 27.45 5.09 -3.13
CA GLU A 313 28.08 5.60 -1.91
C GLU A 313 27.17 6.50 -1.08
N ASP A 314 26.03 6.95 -1.62
CA ASP A 314 25.02 7.72 -0.91
C ASP A 314 23.92 6.80 -0.36
N VAL A 315 23.44 5.84 -1.17
CA VAL A 315 22.30 4.98 -0.85
C VAL A 315 22.57 3.55 -1.30
N LEU A 316 22.35 2.59 -0.39
CA LEU A 316 22.25 1.18 -0.71
C LEU A 316 20.82 0.66 -0.46
N PHE A 317 20.35 -0.22 -1.33
CA PHE A 317 19.06 -0.90 -1.20
C PHE A 317 19.21 -2.32 -0.68
N ILE A 318 18.24 -2.71 0.15
CA ILE A 318 17.91 -4.12 0.42
C ILE A 318 16.48 -4.29 -0.07
N MET A 319 16.28 -5.11 -1.10
CA MET A 319 14.98 -5.33 -1.72
C MET A 319 14.46 -6.72 -1.37
N VAL A 320 13.22 -6.80 -0.89
CA VAL A 320 12.52 -8.03 -0.57
C VAL A 320 11.26 -8.12 -1.44
N ASP A 321 11.25 -9.09 -2.34
CA ASP A 321 10.16 -9.37 -3.27
C ASP A 321 9.87 -10.89 -3.24
N PRO A 322 8.98 -11.35 -2.33
CA PRO A 322 8.65 -12.76 -2.19
C PRO A 322 7.86 -13.32 -3.39
N LYS A 323 7.31 -12.46 -4.25
CA LYS A 323 6.51 -12.86 -5.41
C LYS A 323 7.28 -12.76 -6.74
N ARG A 324 8.44 -12.09 -6.76
CA ARG A 324 9.28 -11.82 -7.95
C ARG A 324 8.54 -11.06 -9.06
N LEU A 325 7.64 -10.16 -8.68
CA LEU A 325 6.77 -9.44 -9.63
C LEU A 325 7.23 -8.00 -9.91
N GLU A 326 7.67 -7.29 -8.87
CA GLU A 326 7.76 -5.82 -8.93
C GLU A 326 9.20 -5.33 -8.85
N LEU A 327 10.03 -5.92 -7.98
CA LEU A 327 11.40 -5.44 -7.74
C LEU A 327 12.44 -6.14 -8.61
N GLY A 328 12.10 -7.25 -9.27
CA GLY A 328 12.99 -8.02 -10.16
C GLY A 328 13.71 -7.18 -11.22
N LEU A 329 13.09 -6.07 -11.65
CA LEU A 329 13.63 -5.08 -12.58
C LEU A 329 14.94 -4.41 -12.10
N TYR A 330 15.23 -4.48 -10.79
CA TYR A 330 16.37 -3.81 -10.18
C TYR A 330 17.58 -4.72 -9.92
N ALA A 331 17.54 -6.01 -10.32
CA ALA A 331 18.51 -7.03 -9.90
C ALA A 331 19.99 -6.67 -10.12
N ASP A 332 20.31 -5.87 -11.16
CA ASP A 332 21.67 -5.53 -11.57
C ASP A 332 22.12 -4.10 -11.17
N ILE A 333 21.33 -3.33 -10.41
CA ILE A 333 21.72 -1.97 -10.02
C ILE A 333 22.90 -2.00 -9.02
N PRO A 334 23.90 -1.10 -9.15
CA PRO A 334 25.07 -1.09 -8.26
C PRO A 334 24.75 -0.65 -6.83
N HIS A 335 23.54 -0.12 -6.58
CA HIS A 335 23.04 0.25 -5.26
C HIS A 335 22.54 -0.96 -4.45
N LEU A 336 22.32 -2.14 -5.04
CA LEU A 336 21.91 -3.31 -4.26
C LEU A 336 23.04 -3.79 -3.36
N ARG A 337 22.77 -3.87 -2.05
CA ARG A 337 23.71 -4.46 -1.08
C ARG A 337 23.82 -5.98 -1.22
N ASN A 338 22.69 -6.62 -1.54
CA ASN A 338 22.51 -8.06 -1.67
C ASN A 338 21.61 -8.32 -2.90
N PRO A 339 21.64 -9.52 -3.49
CA PRO A 339 20.62 -9.93 -4.46
C PRO A 339 19.21 -9.75 -3.90
N ILE A 340 18.23 -9.55 -4.78
CA ILE A 340 16.82 -9.37 -4.37
C ILE A 340 16.37 -10.61 -3.59
N ILE A 341 15.91 -10.37 -2.37
CA ILE A 341 15.56 -11.42 -1.42
C ILE A 341 14.15 -11.93 -1.74
N THR A 342 14.03 -13.24 -1.97
CA THR A 342 12.73 -13.87 -2.25
C THR A 342 12.27 -14.80 -1.13
N GLU A 343 13.20 -15.32 -0.33
CA GLU A 343 12.90 -16.22 0.79
C GLU A 343 12.64 -15.44 2.09
N PRO A 344 11.50 -15.62 2.78
CA PRO A 344 11.21 -14.87 4.02
C PRO A 344 12.20 -15.11 5.16
N LYS A 345 12.88 -16.27 5.19
CA LYS A 345 13.99 -16.52 6.14
C LYS A 345 15.21 -15.64 5.87
N GLU A 346 15.55 -15.42 4.60
CA GLU A 346 16.62 -14.50 4.21
C GLU A 346 16.23 -13.05 4.50
N ALA A 347 14.95 -12.69 4.32
CA ALA A 347 14.45 -11.37 4.67
C ALA A 347 14.57 -11.11 6.18
N ALA A 348 14.22 -12.09 7.02
CA ALA A 348 14.44 -12.01 8.46
C ALA A 348 15.93 -11.86 8.82
N ASN A 349 16.84 -12.58 8.15
CA ASN A 349 18.28 -12.43 8.34
C ASN A 349 18.79 -11.04 7.92
N ALA A 350 18.30 -10.48 6.82
CA ALA A 350 18.66 -9.14 6.37
C ALA A 350 18.16 -8.03 7.32
N LEU A 351 16.97 -8.20 7.91
CA LEU A 351 16.45 -7.31 8.95
C LEU A 351 17.28 -7.42 10.25
N GLN A 352 17.66 -8.63 10.68
CA GLN A 352 18.58 -8.80 11.80
C GLN A 352 19.95 -8.18 11.53
N TRP A 353 20.47 -8.31 10.31
CA TRP A 353 21.70 -7.64 9.89
C TRP A 353 21.56 -6.11 9.99
N ALA A 354 20.45 -5.55 9.53
CA ALA A 354 20.20 -4.10 9.60
C ALA A 354 20.16 -3.57 11.05
N VAL A 355 19.62 -4.34 12.00
CA VAL A 355 19.68 -4.01 13.43
C VAL A 355 21.13 -3.98 13.96
N ARG A 356 21.95 -4.99 13.61
CA ARG A 356 23.38 -5.02 14.01
C ARG A 356 24.17 -3.88 13.37
N GLU A 357 23.89 -3.55 12.11
CA GLU A 357 24.48 -2.41 11.42
C GLU A 357 24.08 -1.08 12.07
N MET A 358 22.82 -0.92 12.48
CA MET A 358 22.36 0.25 13.24
C MET A 358 23.14 0.40 14.56
N GLU A 359 23.32 -0.67 15.33
CA GLU A 359 24.13 -0.66 16.56
C GLU A 359 25.61 -0.31 16.29
N ASN A 360 26.19 -0.87 15.24
CA ASN A 360 27.56 -0.56 14.83
C ASN A 360 27.71 0.89 14.40
N ARG A 361 26.73 1.44 13.69
CA ARG A 361 26.67 2.87 13.37
C ARG A 361 26.60 3.72 14.62
N TYR A 362 25.74 3.42 15.59
CA TYR A 362 25.71 4.17 16.86
C TYR A 362 27.07 4.21 17.57
N LYS A 363 27.83 3.10 17.57
CA LYS A 363 29.22 3.06 18.09
C LYS A 363 30.15 3.97 17.29
N ARG A 364 30.09 3.95 15.95
CA ARG A 364 30.86 4.86 15.06
C ARG A 364 30.49 6.33 15.31
N LEU A 365 29.19 6.66 15.40
CA LEU A 365 28.72 8.02 15.68
C LEU A 365 29.25 8.54 17.02
N ALA A 366 29.17 7.71 18.07
CA ALA A 366 29.68 8.05 19.40
C ALA A 366 31.20 8.27 19.42
N GLY A 367 31.98 7.40 18.75
CA GLY A 367 33.44 7.55 18.64
C GLY A 367 33.89 8.80 17.89
N TYR A 368 33.01 9.39 17.07
CA TYR A 368 33.26 10.63 16.33
C TYR A 368 32.56 11.85 16.98
N ALA A 369 31.91 11.67 18.15
CA ALA A 369 31.16 12.69 18.88
C ALA A 369 30.03 13.38 18.07
N VAL A 370 29.44 12.66 17.11
CA VAL A 370 28.37 13.14 16.21
C VAL A 370 27.03 12.46 16.51
N ARG A 371 25.92 13.12 16.16
CA ARG A 371 24.56 12.65 16.50
C ARG A 371 23.85 11.90 15.36
N ASN A 372 24.33 12.03 14.13
CA ASN A 372 23.66 11.54 12.94
C ASN A 372 24.66 11.20 11.81
N ILE A 373 24.16 10.52 10.78
CA ILE A 373 24.96 10.02 9.65
C ILE A 373 25.56 11.17 8.81
N GLU A 374 24.86 12.29 8.70
CA GLU A 374 25.32 13.49 8.00
C GLU A 374 26.52 14.12 8.71
N GLY A 375 26.45 14.22 10.05
CA GLY A 375 27.56 14.70 10.87
C GLY A 375 28.79 13.79 10.78
N TYR A 376 28.58 12.47 10.82
CA TYR A 376 29.66 11.50 10.60
C TYR A 376 30.31 11.63 9.22
N ASN A 377 29.49 11.67 8.15
CA ASN A 377 30.00 11.77 6.78
C ASN A 377 30.74 13.10 6.54
N ALA A 378 30.30 14.20 7.16
CA ALA A 378 31.01 15.48 7.11
C ALA A 378 32.37 15.41 7.84
N GLU A 379 32.42 14.79 9.03
CA GLU A 379 33.64 14.64 9.82
C GLU A 379 34.63 13.67 9.18
N ALA A 380 34.18 12.52 8.66
CA ALA A 380 35.00 11.58 7.89
C ALA A 380 35.63 12.28 6.67
N LYS A 381 34.84 13.03 5.90
CA LYS A 381 35.35 13.83 4.77
C LYS A 381 36.37 14.89 5.21
N ARG A 382 36.14 15.56 6.34
CA ARG A 382 37.07 16.56 6.90
C ARG A 382 38.42 15.94 7.29
N ARG A 383 38.40 14.80 7.97
CA ARG A 383 39.60 14.06 8.39
C ARG A 383 40.38 13.50 7.20
N ASN A 384 39.69 12.90 6.22
CA ASN A 384 40.32 12.42 4.99
C ASN A 384 41.02 13.54 4.21
N ALA A 385 40.38 14.72 4.11
CA ALA A 385 41.00 15.90 3.49
C ALA A 385 42.24 16.40 4.27
N ALA A 386 42.26 16.23 5.59
CA ALA A 386 43.42 16.51 6.45
C ALA A 386 44.46 15.36 6.50
N LYS A 387 44.26 14.28 5.72
CA LYS A 387 45.06 13.02 5.78
C LYS A 387 45.13 12.41 7.18
N GLN A 388 44.10 12.66 7.99
CA GLN A 388 43.85 11.96 9.25
C GLN A 388 43.12 10.67 8.90
N PHE A 389 43.89 9.62 8.69
CA PHE A 389 43.40 8.28 8.38
C PHE A 389 43.14 7.48 9.67
N ASP A 390 42.55 6.29 9.54
CA ASP A 390 42.36 5.38 10.67
C ASP A 390 43.66 4.70 11.13
N GLU A 391 43.54 3.84 12.15
CA GLU A 391 44.68 3.16 12.79
C GLU A 391 45.46 2.26 11.81
N ASP A 392 44.80 1.77 10.76
CA ASP A 392 45.38 0.95 9.69
C ASP A 392 45.92 1.82 8.52
N GLY A 393 45.78 3.14 8.60
CA GLY A 393 46.24 4.11 7.60
C GLY A 393 45.28 4.32 6.41
N ASN A 394 44.03 3.87 6.52
CA ASN A 394 43.02 4.00 5.46
C ASN A 394 42.16 5.26 5.60
N PRO A 395 41.66 5.84 4.49
CA PRO A 395 40.66 6.89 4.55
C PRO A 395 39.38 6.41 5.24
N HIS A 396 38.82 7.22 6.13
CA HIS A 396 37.57 6.91 6.80
C HIS A 396 36.42 6.76 5.80
N GLU A 397 35.78 5.60 5.79
CA GLU A 397 34.66 5.29 4.90
C GLU A 397 33.45 6.19 5.18
N LYS A 398 32.80 6.64 4.11
CA LYS A 398 31.48 7.27 4.17
C LYS A 398 30.41 6.21 4.46
N LEU A 399 29.47 6.51 5.35
CA LEU A 399 28.30 5.66 5.59
C LEU A 399 27.19 6.01 4.58
N PRO A 400 26.78 5.09 3.68
CA PRO A 400 25.59 5.27 2.86
C PRO A 400 24.33 5.10 3.70
N TYR A 401 23.23 5.75 3.31
CA TYR A 401 21.91 5.38 3.81
C TYR A 401 21.56 3.96 3.35
N ILE A 402 20.84 3.20 4.17
CA ILE A 402 20.34 1.87 3.80
C ILE A 402 18.82 1.97 3.73
N VAL A 403 18.26 1.74 2.55
CA VAL A 403 16.82 1.76 2.31
C VAL A 403 16.35 0.33 2.10
N ILE A 404 15.55 -0.15 3.06
CA ILE A 404 14.97 -1.50 3.02
C ILE A 404 13.58 -1.39 2.42
N ILE A 405 13.35 -2.07 1.30
CA ILE A 405 12.09 -2.07 0.56
C ILE A 405 11.51 -3.47 0.60
N ILE A 406 10.30 -3.58 1.13
CA ILE A 406 9.55 -4.83 1.21
C ILE A 406 8.27 -4.58 0.40
N ASP A 407 8.11 -5.24 -0.75
CA ASP A 407 6.93 -5.02 -1.60
C ASP A 407 5.65 -5.54 -0.91
N GLU A 408 5.69 -6.77 -0.40
CA GLU A 408 4.55 -7.38 0.29
C GLU A 408 4.92 -7.82 1.71
N LEU A 409 4.66 -6.92 2.67
CA LEU A 409 4.92 -7.16 4.08
C LEU A 409 4.02 -8.27 4.66
N ALA A 410 2.80 -8.45 4.12
CA ALA A 410 1.87 -9.45 4.61
C ALA A 410 2.41 -10.89 4.43
N ASP A 411 3.09 -11.16 3.30
CA ASP A 411 3.69 -12.47 3.03
C ASP A 411 4.79 -12.81 4.05
N LEU A 412 5.60 -11.82 4.45
CA LEU A 412 6.62 -12.00 5.49
C LEU A 412 5.99 -12.25 6.87
N MET A 413 4.95 -11.50 7.23
CA MET A 413 4.29 -11.62 8.53
C MET A 413 3.61 -12.98 8.71
N ILE A 414 3.02 -13.54 7.65
CA ILE A 414 2.32 -14.84 7.71
C ILE A 414 3.31 -16.01 7.84
N GLN A 415 4.50 -15.91 7.24
CA GLN A 415 5.51 -16.98 7.29
C GLN A 415 6.46 -16.90 8.49
N ALA A 416 6.44 -15.79 9.24
CA ALA A 416 7.21 -15.58 10.46
C ALA A 416 6.41 -15.83 11.75
N ALA A 417 5.14 -16.26 11.64
CA ALA A 417 4.22 -16.56 12.75
C ALA A 417 4.03 -18.07 12.94
#